data_AF-A0A0P9CQJ0-F1
#
_entry.id   AF-A0A0P9CQJ0-F1
#
_cell.length_a   1.000
_cell.length_b   1.000
_cell.length_c   1.000
_cell.angle_alpha   90.00
_cell.angle_beta   90.00
_cell.angle_gamma   90.00
#
_symmetry.space_group_name_H-M   'P 1'
#
loop_
_entity.id
_entity.type
_entity.pdbx_description
1 polymer ?
#
loop_
_entity_poly.entity_id
_entity_poly.type
_entity_poly.pdbx_seq_one_letter_code
_entity_poly.pdbx_strand_id
1 'polypeptide(L)'
;FCSTPQLAQATAAELDAVVTALAKQIKHRAKERSPLALDLGDSIAQSGYLLLRGGTEQVYIKEYRNRVDQRIVDLLDTQPAIAALAAGEPFDDEQLIALERTLQHDLAAGDLELNDSNIRKAYGYKVGSLLEFMRQVWELSGIPDYADIVRRQFEHFATSQNFTGDQLRFLTTLRDVFLSRRRLTLNDLFVAPMDSFGMDAADRFFTEAQQQHIVAFVNTLTVIGE
;
A
#
# COMPACT_ATOMS: atom_id res chain seq x y z
N PHE A 1 1.49 -29.81 9.40
CA PHE A 1 2.38 -30.76 8.71
C PHE A 1 2.57 -32.00 9.58
N CYS A 2 1.87 -33.10 9.28
CA CYS A 2 2.02 -34.34 10.04
C CYS A 2 3.12 -35.20 9.39
N SER A 3 4.37 -34.97 9.76
CA SER A 3 5.48 -35.87 9.42
C SER A 3 5.53 -36.96 10.50
N THR A 4 5.11 -38.17 10.17
CA THR A 4 5.20 -39.32 11.10
C THR A 4 6.67 -39.54 11.47
N PRO A 5 7.03 -39.72 12.76
CA PRO A 5 8.43 -39.84 13.21
C PRO A 5 9.20 -41.01 12.57
N GLN A 6 8.49 -41.99 12.03
CA GLN A 6 9.05 -43.14 11.30
C GLN A 6 9.70 -42.76 9.96
N LEU A 7 9.25 -41.68 9.30
CA LEU A 7 9.84 -41.24 8.03
C LEU A 7 11.23 -40.62 8.22
N ALA A 8 11.51 -40.04 9.38
CA ALA A 8 12.79 -39.39 9.68
C ALA A 8 13.93 -40.38 9.93
N GLN A 9 13.60 -41.65 10.22
CA GLN A 9 14.56 -42.71 10.53
C GLN A 9 14.56 -43.84 9.50
N ALA A 10 13.74 -43.74 8.45
CA ALA A 10 13.60 -44.79 7.44
C ALA A 10 14.85 -44.90 6.56
N THR A 11 15.26 -46.13 6.30
CA THR A 11 16.33 -46.44 5.34
C THR A 11 15.81 -46.36 3.90
N ALA A 12 16.72 -46.18 2.94
CA ALA A 12 16.36 -46.10 1.51
C ALA A 12 15.58 -47.33 1.03
N ALA A 13 15.92 -48.53 1.51
CA ALA A 13 15.23 -49.77 1.15
C ALA A 13 13.79 -49.83 1.69
N GLU A 14 13.54 -49.28 2.88
CA GLU A 14 12.20 -49.20 3.47
C GLU A 14 11.32 -48.20 2.71
N LEU A 15 11.91 -47.08 2.26
CA LEU A 15 11.23 -46.11 1.40
C LEU A 15 10.88 -46.73 0.04
N ASP A 16 11.79 -47.48 -0.57
CA ASP A 16 11.54 -48.17 -1.85
C ASP A 16 10.41 -49.22 -1.73
N ALA A 17 10.33 -49.91 -0.59
CA ALA A 17 9.26 -50.85 -0.31
C ALA A 17 7.89 -50.14 -0.22
N VAL A 18 7.83 -48.97 0.43
CA VAL A 18 6.63 -48.14 0.52
C VAL A 18 6.23 -47.60 -0.85
N VAL A 19 7.19 -47.12 -1.65
CA VAL A 19 6.95 -46.67 -3.04
C VAL A 19 6.37 -47.81 -3.87
N THR A 20 6.94 -49.01 -3.77
CA THR A 20 6.45 -50.20 -4.51
C THR A 20 5.04 -50.61 -4.06
N ALA A 21 4.75 -50.50 -2.76
CA ALA A 21 3.42 -50.79 -2.22
C ALA A 21 2.37 -49.77 -2.70
N LEU A 22 2.71 -48.48 -2.70
CA LEU A 22 1.85 -47.39 -3.17
C LEU A 22 1.73 -47.34 -4.69
N ALA A 23 2.72 -47.83 -5.44
CA ALA A 23 2.68 -47.89 -6.90
C ALA A 23 1.46 -48.67 -7.42
N LYS A 24 1.01 -49.71 -6.69
CA LYS A 24 -0.21 -50.46 -7.03
C LYS A 24 -1.49 -49.62 -6.94
N GLN A 25 -1.48 -48.53 -6.17
CA GLN A 25 -2.62 -47.62 -6.02
C GLN A 25 -2.67 -46.55 -7.12
N ILE A 26 -1.60 -46.36 -7.89
CA ILE A 26 -1.56 -45.42 -9.03
C ILE A 26 -2.61 -45.79 -10.09
N LYS A 27 -3.00 -47.06 -10.20
CA LYS A 27 -4.08 -47.50 -11.10
C LYS A 27 -5.46 -46.90 -10.75
N HIS A 28 -5.64 -46.46 -9.51
CA HIS A 28 -6.85 -45.79 -9.01
C HIS A 28 -6.73 -44.27 -9.02
N ARG A 29 -5.62 -43.73 -9.53
CA ARG A 29 -5.42 -42.27 -9.65
C ARG A 29 -6.47 -41.70 -10.59
N ALA A 30 -7.37 -40.88 -10.06
CA ALA A 30 -8.23 -40.04 -10.89
C ALA A 30 -7.33 -39.10 -11.71
N LYS A 31 -7.43 -39.17 -13.05
CA LYS A 31 -6.80 -38.18 -13.92
C LYS A 31 -7.58 -36.88 -13.78
N GLU A 32 -7.14 -36.00 -12.89
CA GLU A 32 -7.45 -34.58 -13.06
C GLU A 32 -6.85 -34.16 -14.41
N ARG A 33 -7.75 -33.85 -15.35
CA ARG A 33 -7.40 -33.51 -16.75
C ARG A 33 -7.05 -32.05 -16.94
N SER A 34 -7.14 -31.24 -15.90
CA SER A 34 -6.70 -29.87 -15.92
C SER A 34 -5.21 -29.82 -15.62
N PRO A 35 -4.36 -29.30 -16.54
CA PRO A 35 -3.04 -28.86 -16.12
C PRO A 35 -3.24 -27.88 -14.97
N LEU A 36 -2.50 -28.06 -13.87
CA LEU A 36 -2.43 -27.05 -12.82
C LEU A 36 -1.82 -25.82 -13.48
N ALA A 37 -2.66 -24.82 -13.78
CA ALA A 37 -2.23 -23.54 -14.31
C ALA A 37 -1.52 -22.80 -13.16
N LEU A 38 -0.24 -23.09 -13.02
CA LEU A 38 0.66 -22.37 -12.14
C LEU A 38 1.03 -21.07 -12.86
N ASP A 39 0.27 -20.00 -12.59
CA ASP A 39 0.66 -18.65 -12.95
C ASP A 39 1.71 -18.16 -11.95
N LEU A 40 2.93 -18.71 -12.08
CA LEU A 40 4.07 -18.26 -11.29
C LEU A 40 4.55 -16.97 -11.93
N GLY A 41 4.32 -15.84 -11.24
CA GLY A 41 4.81 -14.54 -11.66
C GLY A 41 6.32 -14.60 -11.93
N ASP A 42 6.70 -14.30 -13.17
CA ASP A 42 8.08 -14.34 -13.63
C ASP A 42 8.86 -13.18 -12.97
N SER A 43 9.51 -13.43 -11.84
CA SER A 43 10.27 -12.40 -11.12
C SER A 43 11.69 -12.32 -11.67
N ILE A 44 11.98 -11.24 -12.40
CA ILE A 44 13.36 -10.93 -12.82
C ILE A 44 14.15 -10.60 -11.55
N ALA A 45 15.16 -11.41 -11.23
CA ALA A 45 16.09 -11.13 -10.14
C ALA A 45 16.89 -9.84 -10.46
N GLN A 46 16.37 -8.71 -9.99
CA GLN A 46 17.05 -7.43 -10.11
C GLN A 46 18.32 -7.47 -9.26
N SER A 47 19.43 -7.69 -9.94
CA SER A 47 20.77 -7.65 -9.35
C SER A 47 21.24 -6.20 -9.38
N GLY A 48 21.32 -5.57 -8.21
CA GLY A 48 21.68 -4.16 -8.09
C GLY A 48 21.86 -3.73 -6.65
N TYR A 49 22.24 -2.46 -6.48
CA TYR A 49 22.41 -1.81 -5.19
C TYR A 49 21.55 -0.55 -5.10
N LEU A 50 21.14 -0.24 -3.87
CA LEU A 50 20.45 0.97 -3.47
C LEU A 50 21.41 1.85 -2.69
N LEU A 51 21.22 3.15 -2.84
CA LEU A 51 21.93 4.17 -2.11
C LEU A 51 20.98 4.72 -1.05
N LEU A 52 21.22 4.40 0.22
CA LEU A 52 20.46 4.89 1.37
C LEU A 52 21.22 6.02 2.07
N ARG A 53 20.55 6.73 2.98
CA ARG A 53 21.13 7.81 3.81
C ARG A 53 21.79 8.90 2.97
N GLY A 54 21.06 9.38 1.97
CA GLY A 54 21.56 10.39 1.03
C GLY A 54 22.76 9.93 0.18
N GLY A 55 22.97 8.63 0.03
CA GLY A 55 24.04 8.05 -0.80
C GLY A 55 25.30 7.62 -0.06
N THR A 56 25.28 7.61 1.27
CA THR A 56 26.42 7.17 2.09
C THR A 56 26.46 5.66 2.30
N GLU A 57 25.32 4.98 2.22
CA GLU A 57 25.22 3.53 2.44
C GLU A 57 24.79 2.82 1.15
N GLN A 58 25.60 1.88 0.67
CA GLN A 58 25.27 1.00 -0.45
C GLN A 58 24.72 -0.32 0.08
N VAL A 59 23.47 -0.63 -0.24
CA VAL A 59 22.79 -1.85 0.19
C VAL A 59 22.34 -2.65 -1.02
N TYR A 60 22.65 -3.94 -1.07
CA TYR A 60 22.16 -4.81 -2.13
C TYR A 60 20.64 -4.89 -2.12
N ILE A 61 19.98 -4.93 -3.29
CA ILE A 61 18.51 -5.01 -3.39
C ILE A 61 17.95 -6.17 -2.55
N LYS A 62 18.62 -7.33 -2.57
CA LYS A 62 18.22 -8.48 -1.76
C LYS A 62 18.26 -8.20 -0.25
N GLU A 63 19.32 -7.54 0.20
CA GLU A 63 19.46 -7.18 1.61
C GLU A 63 18.43 -6.13 2.01
N TYR A 64 18.17 -5.16 1.14
CA TYR A 64 17.13 -4.16 1.34
C TYR A 64 15.75 -4.79 1.50
N ARG A 65 15.36 -5.70 0.59
CA ARG A 65 14.10 -6.45 0.70
C ARG A 65 14.01 -7.19 2.03
N ASN A 66 15.07 -7.88 2.45
CA ASN A 66 15.09 -8.57 3.73
C ASN A 66 14.89 -7.62 4.92
N ARG A 67 15.50 -6.42 4.89
CA ARG A 67 15.30 -5.40 5.95
C ARG A 67 13.86 -4.90 5.98
N VAL A 68 13.24 -4.68 4.80
CA VAL A 68 11.83 -4.30 4.69
C VAL A 68 10.93 -5.40 5.24
N ASP A 69 11.14 -6.65 4.82
CA ASP A 69 10.35 -7.80 5.25
C ASP A 69 10.43 -7.98 6.76
N GLN A 70 11.63 -7.85 7.34
CA GLN A 70 11.80 -7.92 8.80
C GLN A 70 11.03 -6.81 9.51
N ARG A 71 11.09 -5.57 9.01
CA ARG A 71 10.33 -4.47 9.60
C ARG A 71 8.82 -4.69 9.51
N ILE A 72 8.34 -5.24 8.39
CA ILE A 72 6.92 -5.59 8.24
C ILE A 72 6.50 -6.64 9.27
N VAL A 73 7.33 -7.67 9.51
CA VAL A 73 7.07 -8.69 10.53
C VAL A 73 7.07 -8.07 11.94
N ASP A 74 8.05 -7.23 12.26
CA ASP A 74 8.11 -6.56 13.58
C ASP A 74 6.87 -5.66 13.82
N LEU A 75 6.34 -5.06 12.75
CA LEU A 75 5.12 -4.24 12.81
C LEU A 75 3.85 -5.04 13.03
N LEU A 76 3.77 -6.28 12.53
CA LEU A 76 2.65 -7.18 12.82
C LEU A 76 2.55 -7.49 14.32
N ASP A 77 3.68 -7.65 14.99
CA ASP A 77 3.74 -7.92 16.42
C ASP A 77 3.47 -6.67 17.27
N THR A 78 3.87 -5.50 16.77
CA THR A 78 3.78 -4.24 17.53
C THR A 78 2.45 -3.52 17.33
N GLN A 79 1.81 -3.67 16.17
CA GLN A 79 0.66 -2.85 15.80
C GLN A 79 -0.59 -3.65 15.44
N PRO A 80 -1.68 -3.52 16.23
CA PRO A 80 -2.90 -4.27 15.99
C PRO A 80 -3.60 -3.87 14.68
N ALA A 81 -3.48 -2.63 14.23
CA ALA A 81 -4.07 -2.17 12.97
C ALA A 81 -3.44 -2.86 11.75
N ILE A 82 -2.13 -3.09 11.79
CA ILE A 82 -1.38 -3.79 10.74
C ILE A 82 -1.71 -5.29 10.75
N ALA A 83 -1.87 -5.88 11.94
CA ALA A 83 -2.34 -7.26 12.08
C ALA A 83 -3.78 -7.44 11.56
N ALA A 84 -4.69 -6.51 11.85
CA ALA A 84 -6.06 -6.52 11.34
C ALA A 84 -6.10 -6.36 9.81
N LEU A 85 -5.20 -5.55 9.23
CA LEU A 85 -5.05 -5.43 7.78
C LEU A 85 -4.66 -6.77 7.15
N ALA A 86 -3.67 -7.45 7.73
CA ALA A 86 -3.23 -8.77 7.26
C ALA A 86 -4.31 -9.85 7.42
N ALA A 87 -5.18 -9.73 8.44
CA ALA A 87 -6.32 -10.62 8.64
C ALA A 87 -7.49 -10.35 7.67
N GLY A 88 -7.44 -9.27 6.90
CA GLY A 88 -8.51 -8.88 5.96
C GLY A 88 -9.76 -8.36 6.65
N GLU A 89 -9.62 -7.78 7.85
CA GLU A 89 -10.74 -7.12 8.53
C GLU A 89 -11.24 -5.91 7.73
N PRO A 90 -12.53 -5.57 7.80
CA PRO A 90 -13.06 -4.40 7.13
C PRO A 90 -12.56 -3.12 7.83
N PHE A 91 -11.99 -2.20 7.05
CA PHE A 91 -11.60 -0.88 7.52
C PHE A 91 -12.51 0.18 6.91
N ASP A 92 -12.82 1.21 7.70
CA ASP A 92 -13.39 2.45 7.16
C ASP A 92 -12.31 3.36 6.55
N ASP A 93 -12.74 4.36 5.78
CA ASP A 93 -11.83 5.27 5.08
C ASP A 93 -10.95 6.08 6.05
N GLU A 94 -11.45 6.44 7.24
CA GLU A 94 -10.70 7.21 8.24
C GLU A 94 -9.61 6.35 8.89
N GLN A 95 -9.91 5.10 9.20
CA GLN A 95 -9.00 4.10 9.72
C GLN A 95 -7.91 3.77 8.70
N LEU A 96 -8.25 3.67 7.41
CA LEU A 96 -7.24 3.47 6.36
C LEU A 96 -6.29 4.67 6.26
N ILE A 97 -6.80 5.90 6.36
CA ILE A 97 -5.94 7.10 6.38
C ILE A 97 -5.03 7.10 7.62
N ALA A 98 -5.57 6.75 8.79
CA ALA A 98 -4.78 6.62 10.01
C ALA A 98 -3.69 5.54 9.86
N LEU A 99 -4.04 4.40 9.27
CA LEU A 99 -3.10 3.31 9.00
C LEU A 99 -1.99 3.73 8.04
N GLU A 100 -2.30 4.47 6.96
CA GLU A 100 -1.28 5.03 6.06
C GLU A 100 -0.31 5.95 6.82
N ARG A 101 -0.79 6.78 7.76
CA ARG A 101 0.09 7.60 8.61
C ARG A 101 1.01 6.77 9.47
N THR A 102 0.46 5.72 10.07
CA THR A 102 1.24 4.82 10.91
C THR A 102 2.30 4.07 10.08
N LEU A 103 1.95 3.60 8.89
CA LEU A 103 2.93 3.02 7.95
C LEU A 103 4.01 4.04 7.57
N GLN A 104 3.64 5.28 7.29
CA GLN A 104 4.61 6.33 6.94
C GLN A 104 5.58 6.62 8.09
N HIS A 105 5.08 6.61 9.33
CA HIS A 105 5.90 6.85 10.52
C HIS A 105 6.77 5.65 10.88
N ASP A 106 6.25 4.42 10.84
CA ASP A 106 6.94 3.27 11.42
C ASP A 106 7.67 2.38 10.41
N LEU A 107 7.17 2.35 9.16
CA LEU A 107 7.76 1.57 8.07
C LEU A 107 8.68 2.44 7.18
N ALA A 108 8.26 3.66 6.84
CA ALA A 108 9.03 4.51 5.94
C ALA A 108 10.06 5.41 6.63
N ALA A 109 9.90 5.72 7.93
CA ALA A 109 10.87 6.51 8.64
C ALA A 109 12.14 5.71 9.02
N GLY A 110 13.24 6.45 9.18
CA GLY A 110 14.51 5.90 9.63
C GLY A 110 15.44 5.51 8.48
N ASP A 111 16.14 4.40 8.66
CA ASP A 111 17.24 3.94 7.81
C ASP A 111 16.80 3.19 6.54
N LEU A 112 15.55 2.74 6.49
CA LEU A 112 14.96 2.03 5.35
C LEU A 112 14.60 2.97 4.17
N GLU A 113 14.39 4.26 4.43
CA GLU A 113 14.00 5.27 3.42
C GLU A 113 13.00 4.71 2.41
N LEU A 114 11.89 4.11 2.89
CA LEU A 114 10.92 3.42 2.03
C LEU A 114 10.09 4.45 1.26
N ASN A 115 10.63 4.91 0.14
CA ASN A 115 10.01 5.87 -0.78
C ASN A 115 9.75 5.23 -2.15
N ASP A 116 8.92 5.87 -2.99
CA ASP A 116 8.57 5.35 -4.33
C ASP A 116 9.81 5.01 -5.18
N SER A 117 10.88 5.80 -5.11
CA SER A 117 12.11 5.52 -5.85
C SER A 117 12.77 4.23 -5.38
N ASN A 118 12.85 4.00 -4.07
CA ASN A 118 13.48 2.82 -3.50
C ASN A 118 12.60 1.58 -3.69
N ILE A 119 11.28 1.70 -3.54
CA ILE A 119 10.31 0.64 -3.84
C ILE A 119 10.42 0.24 -5.31
N ARG A 120 10.42 1.19 -6.25
CA ARG A 120 10.54 0.89 -7.68
C ARG A 120 11.82 0.16 -8.04
N LYS A 121 12.95 0.57 -7.46
CA LYS A 121 14.25 -0.06 -7.68
C LYS A 121 14.35 -1.44 -7.01
N ALA A 122 13.72 -1.60 -5.85
CA ALA A 122 13.78 -2.83 -5.08
C ALA A 122 12.80 -3.88 -5.59
N TYR A 123 11.56 -3.52 -5.89
CA TYR A 123 10.45 -4.43 -6.20
C TYR A 123 10.02 -4.41 -7.67
N GLY A 124 10.44 -3.40 -8.44
CA GLY A 124 10.20 -3.35 -9.89
C GLY A 124 8.87 -2.72 -10.32
N TYR A 125 8.04 -2.25 -9.39
CA TYR A 125 6.78 -1.55 -9.67
C TYR A 125 6.70 -0.23 -8.92
N LYS A 126 5.83 0.68 -9.40
CA LYS A 126 5.56 1.95 -8.73
C LYS A 126 4.35 1.79 -7.81
N VAL A 127 4.33 2.55 -6.73
CA VAL A 127 3.19 2.59 -5.80
C VAL A 127 2.77 4.04 -5.56
N GLY A 128 1.46 4.27 -5.47
CA GLY A 128 0.89 5.56 -5.14
C GLY A 128 0.87 5.87 -3.65
N SER A 129 0.90 4.84 -2.79
CA SER A 129 0.93 4.97 -1.33
C SER A 129 1.53 3.72 -0.65
N LEU A 130 1.80 3.79 0.65
CA LEU A 130 2.29 2.65 1.42
C LEU A 130 1.20 1.60 1.66
N LEU A 131 -0.08 1.99 1.76
CA LEU A 131 -1.19 1.05 1.72
C LEU A 131 -1.18 0.23 0.44
N GLU A 132 -0.97 0.86 -0.71
CA GLU A 132 -0.86 0.15 -1.99
C GLU A 132 0.35 -0.79 -1.99
N PHE A 133 1.49 -0.36 -1.44
CA PHE A 133 2.66 -1.22 -1.26
C PHE A 133 2.34 -2.45 -0.40
N MET A 134 1.74 -2.26 0.78
CA MET A 134 1.35 -3.35 1.68
C MET A 134 0.32 -4.28 1.03
N ARG A 135 -0.64 -3.72 0.29
CA ARG A 135 -1.62 -4.48 -0.49
C ARG A 135 -0.95 -5.40 -1.50
N GLN A 136 0.09 -4.94 -2.18
CA GLN A 136 0.86 -5.76 -3.12
C GLN A 136 1.72 -6.81 -2.41
N VAL A 137 2.38 -6.45 -1.31
CA VAL A 137 3.25 -7.38 -0.54
C VAL A 137 2.47 -8.55 0.05
N TRP A 138 1.26 -8.30 0.53
CA TRP A 138 0.40 -9.34 1.13
C TRP A 138 -0.69 -9.87 0.21
N GLU A 139 -0.67 -9.49 -1.07
CA GLU A 139 -1.67 -9.92 -2.06
C GLU A 139 -3.12 -9.69 -1.60
N LEU A 140 -3.35 -8.62 -0.84
CA LEU A 140 -4.66 -8.34 -0.26
C LEU A 140 -5.62 -7.84 -1.34
N SER A 141 -6.79 -8.49 -1.44
CA SER A 141 -7.88 -8.07 -2.31
C SER A 141 -8.92 -7.27 -1.52
N GLY A 142 -9.38 -6.14 -2.06
CA GLY A 142 -10.51 -5.38 -1.52
C GLY A 142 -10.16 -4.14 -0.71
N ILE A 143 -8.87 -3.87 -0.46
CA ILE A 143 -8.43 -2.59 0.11
C ILE A 143 -8.31 -1.56 -1.02
N PRO A 144 -9.02 -0.42 -0.91
CA PRO A 144 -8.93 0.66 -1.91
C PRO A 144 -7.57 1.37 -1.83
N ASP A 145 -7.10 1.89 -2.96
CA ASP A 145 -5.87 2.69 -2.96
C ASP A 145 -6.11 4.04 -2.27
N TYR A 146 -5.07 4.65 -1.71
CA TYR A 146 -5.18 5.94 -1.02
C TYR A 146 -5.82 7.03 -1.90
N ALA A 147 -5.55 7.02 -3.21
CA ALA A 147 -6.17 7.97 -4.13
C ALA A 147 -7.69 7.79 -4.22
N ASP A 148 -8.20 6.56 -4.11
CA ASP A 148 -9.64 6.28 -4.13
C ASP A 148 -10.29 6.69 -2.80
N ILE A 149 -9.61 6.45 -1.68
CA ILE A 149 -10.05 6.92 -0.36
C ILE A 149 -10.23 8.44 -0.37
N VAL A 150 -9.21 9.18 -0.83
CA VAL A 150 -9.27 10.64 -0.95
C VAL A 150 -10.41 11.09 -1.86
N ARG A 151 -10.63 10.42 -3.01
CA ARG A 151 -11.75 10.76 -3.91
C ARG A 151 -13.10 10.62 -3.21
N ARG A 152 -13.34 9.51 -2.52
CA ARG A 152 -14.58 9.28 -1.77
C ARG A 152 -14.79 10.31 -0.65
N GLN A 153 -13.73 10.65 0.08
CA GLN A 153 -13.80 11.67 1.12
C GLN A 153 -14.16 13.05 0.56
N PHE A 154 -13.57 13.44 -0.56
CA PHE A 154 -13.93 14.69 -1.25
C PHE A 154 -15.36 14.67 -1.78
N GLU A 155 -15.84 13.54 -2.29
CA GLU A 155 -17.24 13.37 -2.73
C GLU A 155 -18.20 13.51 -1.54
N HIS A 156 -17.92 12.85 -0.43
CA HIS A 156 -18.70 12.97 0.79
C HIS A 156 -18.74 14.43 1.29
N PHE A 157 -17.58 15.10 1.34
CA PHE A 157 -17.47 16.51 1.69
C PHE A 157 -18.30 17.40 0.76
N ALA A 158 -18.20 17.19 -0.56
CA ALA A 158 -18.97 17.93 -1.57
C ALA A 158 -20.50 17.73 -1.44
N THR A 159 -20.95 16.58 -0.93
CA THR A 159 -22.38 16.33 -0.69
C THR A 159 -22.87 16.82 0.67
N SER A 160 -21.97 17.09 1.62
CA SER A 160 -22.32 17.53 2.98
C SER A 160 -22.89 18.96 3.04
N GLN A 161 -22.60 19.78 2.03
CA GLN A 161 -23.04 21.17 1.92
C GLN A 161 -23.59 21.46 0.53
N ASN A 162 -24.45 22.47 0.41
CA ASN A 162 -25.00 22.89 -0.89
C ASN A 162 -24.00 23.77 -1.65
N PHE A 163 -23.01 23.14 -2.28
CA PHE A 163 -22.06 23.83 -3.15
C PHE A 163 -22.65 24.14 -4.54
N THR A 164 -22.30 25.29 -5.08
CA THR A 164 -22.59 25.71 -6.46
C THR A 164 -21.70 24.94 -7.46
N GLY A 165 -22.06 24.96 -8.74
CA GLY A 165 -21.29 24.28 -9.79
C GLY A 165 -19.83 24.73 -9.87
N ASP A 166 -19.56 26.02 -9.65
CA ASP A 166 -18.20 26.57 -9.66
C ASP A 166 -17.41 26.15 -8.41
N GLN A 167 -18.06 26.12 -7.24
CA GLN A 167 -17.44 25.61 -6.00
C GLN A 167 -17.10 24.11 -6.15
N LEU A 168 -17.98 23.30 -6.74
CA LEU A 168 -17.70 21.88 -6.99
C LEU A 168 -16.54 21.66 -7.96
N ARG A 169 -16.45 22.48 -9.01
CA ARG A 169 -15.30 22.47 -9.93
C ARG A 169 -14.00 22.83 -9.21
N PHE A 170 -14.04 23.87 -8.38
CA PHE A 170 -12.91 24.27 -7.54
C PHE A 170 -12.48 23.13 -6.61
N LEU A 171 -13.41 22.47 -5.91
CA LEU A 171 -13.10 21.34 -5.03
C LEU A 171 -12.54 20.13 -5.79
N THR A 172 -13.01 19.89 -7.03
CA THR A 172 -12.48 18.82 -7.89
C THR A 172 -11.03 19.10 -8.28
N THR A 173 -10.72 20.34 -8.67
CA THR A 173 -9.33 20.76 -8.95
C THR A 173 -8.48 20.68 -7.68
N LEU A 174 -9.01 21.10 -6.53
CA LEU A 174 -8.33 21.03 -5.25
C LEU A 174 -7.96 19.60 -4.87
N ARG A 175 -8.87 18.64 -5.07
CA ARG A 175 -8.61 17.21 -4.86
C ARG A 175 -7.44 16.73 -5.71
N ASP A 176 -7.41 17.08 -6.99
CA ASP A 176 -6.37 16.64 -7.90
C ASP A 176 -5.00 17.25 -7.54
N VAL A 177 -4.99 18.52 -7.09
CA VAL A 177 -3.80 19.19 -6.53
C VAL A 177 -3.33 18.50 -5.26
N PHE A 178 -4.26 18.18 -4.36
CA PHE A 178 -3.94 17.48 -3.11
C PHE A 178 -3.36 16.10 -3.37
N LEU A 179 -3.92 15.32 -4.31
CA LEU A 179 -3.37 14.03 -4.70
C LEU A 179 -1.94 14.15 -5.25
N SER A 180 -1.62 15.25 -5.94
CA SER A 180 -0.27 15.48 -6.47
C SER A 180 0.72 15.98 -5.42
N ARG A 181 0.32 16.90 -4.52
CA ARG A 181 1.22 17.54 -3.54
C ARG A 181 1.28 16.80 -2.20
N ARG A 182 0.27 15.98 -1.89
CA ARG A 182 0.05 15.29 -0.60
C ARG A 182 -0.05 16.21 0.63
N ARG A 183 -0.06 17.52 0.43
CA ARG A 183 -0.23 18.57 1.45
C ARG A 183 -0.95 19.76 0.84
N LEU A 184 -1.65 20.50 1.69
CA LEU A 184 -2.31 21.73 1.30
C LEU A 184 -2.18 22.77 2.42
N THR A 185 -1.86 24.00 2.04
CA THR A 185 -1.90 25.17 2.92
C THR A 185 -2.97 26.15 2.44
N LEU A 186 -3.36 27.12 3.27
CA LEU A 186 -4.29 28.18 2.86
C LEU A 186 -3.79 28.94 1.62
N ASN A 187 -2.48 29.18 1.51
CA ASN A 187 -1.88 29.83 0.36
C ASN A 187 -2.05 29.00 -0.92
N ASP A 188 -2.14 27.67 -0.82
CA ASP A 188 -2.33 26.80 -1.98
C ASP A 188 -3.70 26.99 -2.65
N LEU A 189 -4.67 27.61 -1.98
CA LEU A 189 -5.98 27.94 -2.55
C LEU A 189 -5.92 29.08 -3.58
N PHE A 190 -4.85 29.88 -3.58
CA PHE A 190 -4.69 31.09 -4.40
C PHE A 190 -3.62 30.97 -5.49
N VAL A 191 -2.87 29.88 -5.52
CA VAL A 191 -1.78 29.65 -6.48
C VAL A 191 -2.17 28.61 -7.53
N ALA A 192 -1.39 28.54 -8.62
CA ALA A 192 -1.61 27.54 -9.67
C ALA A 192 -1.73 26.11 -9.12
N PRO A 193 -2.70 25.31 -9.60
CA PRO A 193 -3.65 25.59 -10.70
C PRO A 193 -4.96 26.28 -10.27
N MET A 194 -5.12 26.68 -9.01
CA MET A 194 -6.36 27.30 -8.51
C MET A 194 -6.57 28.71 -9.07
N ASP A 195 -5.48 29.41 -9.41
CA ASP A 195 -5.48 30.72 -10.08
C ASP A 195 -6.20 30.73 -11.44
N SER A 196 -6.40 29.56 -12.08
CA SER A 196 -7.17 29.40 -13.32
C SER A 196 -8.64 29.82 -13.17
N PHE A 197 -9.19 29.82 -11.95
CA PHE A 197 -10.53 30.32 -11.64
C PHE A 197 -10.58 31.84 -11.40
N GLY A 198 -9.40 32.48 -11.32
CA GLY A 198 -9.19 33.88 -10.91
C GLY A 198 -8.31 33.96 -9.64
N MET A 199 -7.48 35.01 -9.52
CA MET A 199 -6.62 35.23 -8.35
C MET A 199 -7.39 35.41 -7.03
N ASP A 200 -8.67 35.81 -7.11
CA ASP A 200 -9.60 36.01 -6.01
C ASP A 200 -10.67 34.91 -5.93
N ALA A 201 -10.52 33.81 -6.69
CA ALA A 201 -11.57 32.80 -6.81
C ALA A 201 -11.95 32.15 -5.48
N ALA A 202 -10.97 31.89 -4.61
CA ALA A 202 -11.23 31.33 -3.28
C ALA A 202 -12.10 32.28 -2.42
N ASP A 203 -11.83 33.58 -2.44
CA ASP A 203 -12.59 34.59 -1.70
C ASP A 203 -13.97 34.87 -2.31
N ARG A 204 -14.06 34.80 -3.64
CA ARG A 204 -15.32 34.98 -4.37
C ARG A 204 -16.26 33.79 -4.19
N PHE A 205 -15.72 32.58 -4.18
CA PHE A 205 -16.52 31.36 -4.13
C PHE A 205 -16.77 30.87 -2.70
N PHE A 206 -15.89 31.14 -1.74
CA PHE A 206 -16.01 30.60 -0.39
C PHE A 206 -15.87 31.71 0.65
N THR A 207 -16.70 31.65 1.69
CA THR A 207 -16.50 32.49 2.88
C THR A 207 -15.22 32.09 3.62
N GLU A 208 -14.64 32.99 4.41
CA GLU A 208 -13.45 32.69 5.21
C GLU A 208 -13.65 31.44 6.09
N ALA A 209 -14.83 31.29 6.70
CA ALA A 209 -15.17 30.10 7.49
C ALA A 209 -15.19 28.82 6.64
N GLN A 210 -15.68 28.89 5.39
CA GLN A 210 -15.65 27.76 4.46
C GLN A 210 -14.23 27.42 4.01
N GLN A 211 -13.38 28.42 3.74
CA GLN A 211 -11.98 28.20 3.40
C GLN A 211 -11.23 27.49 4.54
N GLN A 212 -11.43 27.95 5.79
CA GLN A 212 -10.87 27.30 6.98
C GLN A 212 -11.40 25.87 7.13
N HIS A 213 -12.69 25.63 6.89
CA HIS A 213 -13.28 24.30 6.95
C HIS A 213 -12.70 23.36 5.89
N ILE A 214 -12.49 23.85 4.66
CA ILE A 214 -11.86 23.09 3.57
C ILE A 214 -10.42 22.71 3.97
N VAL A 215 -9.63 23.65 4.49
CA VAL A 215 -8.26 23.35 4.92
C VAL A 215 -8.25 22.37 6.09
N ALA A 216 -9.14 22.54 7.07
CA ALA A 216 -9.28 21.60 8.18
C ALA A 216 -9.61 20.18 7.69
N PHE A 217 -10.54 20.05 6.74
CA PHE A 217 -10.87 18.78 6.09
C PHE A 217 -9.66 18.19 5.34
N VAL A 218 -8.95 18.97 4.54
CA VAL A 218 -7.80 18.44 3.79
C VAL A 218 -6.66 18.02 4.74
N ASN A 219 -6.52 18.69 5.88
CA ASN A 219 -5.57 18.27 6.92
C ASN A 219 -5.93 16.91 7.52
N THR A 220 -7.21 16.54 7.65
CA THR A 220 -7.60 15.20 8.11
C THR A 220 -7.24 14.10 7.11
N LEU A 221 -7.00 14.44 5.84
CA LEU A 221 -6.55 13.49 4.81
C LEU A 221 -5.03 13.45 4.67
N THR A 222 -4.31 14.44 5.18
CA THR A 222 -2.85 14.58 4.99
C THR A 222 -2.09 13.49 5.74
N VAL A 223 -1.11 12.88 5.08
CA VAL A 223 -0.33 11.73 5.60
C VAL A 223 1.15 12.05 5.80
N ILE A 224 1.60 13.25 5.41
CA ILE A 224 2.99 13.64 5.61
C ILE A 224 3.20 13.90 7.12
N GLY A 225 4.15 13.18 7.73
CA GLY A 225 4.65 13.50 9.06
C GLY A 225 5.32 14.87 9.05
N GLU A 226 5.11 15.66 10.10
CA GLU A 226 5.74 16.97 10.29
C GLU A 226 7.25 16.97 10.02
#